data_AF-A0A7J2ZBR6-F1
#
_entry.id   AF-A0A7J2ZBR6-F1
#
_cell.length_a   1.000
_cell.length_b   1.000
_cell.length_c   1.000
_cell.angle_alpha   90.00
_cell.angle_beta   90.00
_cell.angle_gamma   90.00
#
_symmetry.space_group_name_H-M   'P 1'
#
loop_
_entity.id
_entity.type
_entity.pdbx_description
1 polymer ?
#
loop_
_entity_poly.entity_id
_entity_poly.type
_entity_poly.pdbx_seq_one_letter_code
_entity_poly.pdbx_strand_id
1 'polypeptide(L)'
;MDQAAAEKALDDAENALASAYLAVVEAENAGANVSGLNLKLQIAGECLANASNAFMLGNFGDAYNYALNCTKIVEGLVCEAETLKEEALKSREERLFVSAACSSVGLSFLFVFSLFGWRPLKAFYVKRVLKMKPEVVEENEHRRP
;
A
#
# COMPACT_ATOMS: atom_id res chain seq x y z
N MET A 1 -17.84 -39.26 -20.88
CA MET A 1 -18.53 -38.00 -20.52
C MET A 1 -19.34 -37.56 -21.72
N ASP A 2 -20.53 -37.00 -21.53
CA ASP A 2 -21.32 -36.44 -22.63
C ASP A 2 -20.97 -34.96 -22.88
N GLN A 3 -21.46 -34.41 -24.00
CA GLN A 3 -21.18 -33.04 -24.41
C GLN A 3 -21.71 -32.02 -23.41
N ALA A 4 -22.93 -32.21 -22.89
CA ALA A 4 -23.57 -31.27 -21.98
C ALA A 4 -22.81 -31.14 -20.65
N ALA A 5 -22.29 -32.25 -20.10
CA ALA A 5 -21.47 -32.20 -18.90
C ALA A 5 -20.13 -31.51 -19.15
N ALA A 6 -19.51 -31.72 -20.32
CA ALA A 6 -18.26 -31.06 -20.69
C ALA A 6 -18.43 -29.55 -20.92
N GLU A 7 -19.53 -29.14 -21.56
CA GLU A 7 -19.88 -27.73 -21.77
C GLU A 7 -20.12 -27.01 -20.44
N LYS A 8 -20.91 -27.62 -19.55
CA LYS A 8 -21.11 -27.06 -18.20
C LYS A 8 -19.79 -26.94 -17.43
N ALA A 9 -18.93 -27.96 -17.47
CA ALA A 9 -17.64 -27.93 -16.79
C ALA A 9 -16.74 -26.81 -17.32
N LEU A 10 -16.77 -26.56 -18.64
CA LEU A 10 -16.08 -25.43 -19.26
C LEU A 10 -16.60 -24.10 -18.72
N ASP A 11 -17.91 -23.87 -18.75
CA ASP A 11 -18.52 -22.64 -18.24
C ASP A 11 -18.18 -22.41 -16.75
N ASP A 12 -18.25 -23.46 -15.93
CA ASP A 12 -17.91 -23.40 -14.51
C ASP A 12 -16.41 -23.03 -14.33
N ALA A 13 -15.52 -23.59 -15.13
CA ALA A 13 -14.08 -23.29 -15.11
C ALA A 13 -13.77 -21.87 -15.61
N GLU A 14 -14.44 -21.38 -16.65
CA GLU A 14 -14.28 -20.01 -17.17
C GLU A 14 -14.69 -18.99 -16.10
N ASN A 15 -15.85 -19.18 -15.48
CA ASN A 15 -16.34 -18.29 -14.44
C ASN A 15 -15.44 -18.30 -13.19
N ALA A 16 -14.96 -19.47 -12.79
CA ALA A 16 -14.05 -19.60 -11.66
C ALA A 16 -12.69 -18.91 -11.93
N LEU A 17 -12.13 -19.12 -13.13
CA LEU A 17 -10.87 -18.50 -13.53
C LEU A 17 -11.00 -16.97 -13.64
N ALA A 18 -12.09 -16.47 -14.23
CA ALA A 18 -12.36 -15.04 -14.32
C ALA A 18 -12.48 -14.39 -12.94
N SER A 19 -13.19 -15.03 -12.03
CA SER A 19 -13.34 -14.55 -10.64
C SER A 19 -11.99 -14.52 -9.90
N ALA A 20 -11.18 -15.57 -10.05
CA ALA A 20 -9.84 -15.63 -9.48
C ALA A 20 -8.92 -14.54 -10.06
N TYR A 21 -8.99 -14.30 -11.37
CA TYR A 21 -8.20 -13.25 -12.03
C TYR A 21 -8.53 -11.86 -11.47
N LEU A 22 -9.82 -11.54 -11.34
CA LEU A 22 -10.26 -10.26 -10.76
C LEU A 22 -9.74 -10.08 -9.33
N ALA A 23 -9.88 -11.11 -8.48
CA ALA A 23 -9.39 -11.05 -7.10
C ALA A 23 -7.87 -10.82 -7.03
N VAL A 24 -7.09 -11.50 -7.88
CA VAL A 24 -5.63 -11.32 -7.96
C VAL A 24 -5.27 -9.90 -8.39
N VAL A 25 -5.96 -9.34 -9.39
CA VAL A 25 -5.75 -7.95 -9.83
C VAL A 25 -6.08 -6.96 -8.71
N GLU A 26 -7.14 -7.20 -7.92
CA GLU A 26 -7.45 -6.36 -6.77
C GLU A 26 -6.37 -6.41 -5.68
N ALA A 27 -5.80 -7.60 -5.42
CA ALA A 27 -4.69 -7.75 -4.50
C ALA A 27 -3.42 -7.04 -5.00
N GLU A 28 -3.10 -7.17 -6.28
CA GLU A 28 -1.98 -6.46 -6.91
C GLU A 28 -2.15 -4.94 -6.82
N ASN A 29 -3.36 -4.43 -7.11
CA ASN A 29 -3.68 -3.01 -6.99
C ASN A 29 -3.56 -2.47 -5.56
N ALA A 30 -3.76 -3.32 -4.54
CA ALA A 30 -3.50 -2.99 -3.15
C ALA A 30 -2.00 -3.01 -2.78
N GLY A 31 -1.13 -3.44 -3.69
CA GLY A 31 0.31 -3.54 -3.51
C GLY A 31 0.79 -4.89 -2.98
N ALA A 32 -0.05 -5.93 -3.04
CA ALA A 32 0.33 -7.27 -2.61
C ALA A 32 1.28 -7.96 -3.62
N ASN A 33 2.15 -8.85 -3.13
CA ASN A 33 2.97 -9.68 -4.01
C ASN A 33 2.16 -10.87 -4.52
N VAL A 34 1.70 -10.78 -5.77
CA VAL A 34 0.84 -11.79 -6.40
C VAL A 34 1.59 -12.81 -7.25
N SER A 35 2.93 -12.83 -7.24
CA SER A 35 3.73 -13.71 -8.12
C SER A 35 3.33 -15.19 -8.05
N GLY A 36 3.07 -15.71 -6.85
CA GLY A 36 2.60 -17.08 -6.66
C GLY A 36 1.20 -17.34 -7.20
N LEU A 37 0.29 -16.36 -7.08
CA LEU A 37 -1.07 -16.46 -7.60
C LEU A 37 -1.10 -16.35 -9.14
N ASN A 38 -0.25 -15.51 -9.73
CA ASN A 38 -0.10 -15.41 -11.18
C ASN A 38 0.38 -16.72 -11.81
N LEU A 39 1.29 -17.45 -11.15
CA LEU A 39 1.71 -18.77 -11.64
C LEU A 39 0.54 -19.76 -11.65
N LYS A 40 -0.28 -19.79 -10.59
CA LYS A 40 -1.48 -20.65 -10.54
C LYS A 40 -2.49 -20.27 -11.63
N LEU A 41 -2.75 -18.97 -11.84
CA LEU A 41 -3.63 -18.48 -12.90
C LEU A 41 -3.12 -18.87 -14.30
N GLN A 42 -1.82 -18.82 -14.54
CA GLN A 42 -1.24 -19.25 -15.82
C GLN A 42 -1.52 -20.75 -16.06
N ILE A 43 -1.23 -21.60 -15.07
CA ILE A 43 -1.46 -23.06 -15.20
C ILE A 43 -2.95 -23.37 -15.39
N ALA A 44 -3.84 -22.66 -14.68
CA ALA A 44 -5.27 -22.80 -14.86
C ALA A 44 -5.73 -22.35 -16.27
N GLY A 45 -5.18 -21.24 -16.77
CA GLY A 45 -5.45 -20.76 -18.13
C GLY A 45 -5.00 -21.76 -19.21
N GLU A 46 -3.85 -22.41 -19.03
CA GLU A 46 -3.41 -23.51 -19.90
C GLU A 46 -4.37 -24.71 -19.84
N CYS A 47 -4.86 -25.08 -18.65
CA CYS A 47 -5.86 -26.13 -18.50
C CYS A 47 -7.16 -25.78 -19.23
N LEU A 48 -7.65 -24.55 -19.08
CA LEU A 48 -8.86 -24.09 -19.75
C LEU A 48 -8.71 -24.10 -21.28
N ALA A 49 -7.57 -23.60 -21.79
CA ALA A 49 -7.29 -23.63 -23.23
C ALA A 49 -7.27 -25.06 -23.79
N ASN A 50 -6.67 -26.01 -23.06
CA ASN A 50 -6.69 -27.42 -23.42
C ASN A 50 -8.10 -28.02 -23.37
N ALA A 51 -8.92 -27.61 -22.39
CA ALA A 51 -10.31 -28.02 -22.29
C ALA A 51 -11.13 -27.56 -23.51
N SER A 52 -11.02 -26.28 -23.89
CA SER A 52 -11.70 -25.73 -25.06
C SER A 52 -11.25 -26.42 -26.35
N ASN A 53 -9.95 -26.65 -26.52
CA ASN A 53 -9.44 -27.39 -27.69
C ASN A 53 -9.98 -28.82 -27.76
N ALA A 54 -9.98 -29.57 -26.64
CA ALA A 54 -10.52 -30.92 -26.59
C ALA A 54 -12.02 -30.95 -26.92
N PHE A 55 -12.78 -29.96 -26.44
CA PHE A 55 -14.20 -29.82 -26.73
C PHE A 55 -14.46 -29.58 -28.22
N MET A 56 -13.69 -28.69 -28.85
CA MET A 56 -13.79 -28.39 -30.28
C MET A 56 -13.45 -29.61 -31.16
N LEU A 57 -12.60 -30.51 -30.68
CA LEU A 57 -12.25 -31.77 -31.34
C LEU A 57 -13.28 -32.90 -31.08
N GLY A 58 -14.34 -32.64 -30.32
CA GLY A 58 -15.35 -33.63 -29.93
C GLY A 58 -14.89 -34.59 -28.84
N ASN A 59 -13.74 -34.34 -28.21
CA ASN A 59 -13.22 -35.13 -27.11
C ASN A 59 -13.75 -34.61 -25.76
N PHE A 60 -15.03 -34.89 -25.50
CA PHE A 60 -15.73 -34.40 -24.32
C PHE A 60 -15.20 -34.97 -22.99
N GLY A 61 -14.56 -36.16 -23.03
CA GLY A 61 -13.93 -36.74 -21.84
C GLY A 61 -12.75 -35.92 -21.36
N ASP A 62 -11.83 -35.59 -22.27
CA ASP A 62 -10.65 -34.80 -21.94
C ASP A 62 -11.02 -33.34 -21.66
N ALA A 63 -11.98 -32.77 -22.40
CA ALA A 63 -12.50 -31.44 -22.13
C ALA A 63 -12.99 -31.28 -20.68
N TYR A 64 -13.81 -32.23 -20.21
CA TYR A 64 -14.28 -32.25 -18.83
C TYR A 64 -13.14 -32.34 -17.82
N ASN A 65 -12.17 -33.23 -18.05
CA ASN A 65 -11.05 -33.43 -17.13
C ASN A 65 -10.14 -32.19 -17.03
N TYR A 66 -9.85 -31.55 -18.16
CA TYR A 66 -9.06 -30.31 -18.18
C TYR A 66 -9.82 -29.15 -17.51
N ALA A 67 -11.12 -29.01 -17.76
CA ALA A 67 -11.94 -27.98 -17.12
C ALA A 67 -11.99 -28.19 -15.60
N LEU A 68 -12.21 -29.41 -15.14
CA LEU A 68 -12.20 -29.75 -13.72
C LEU A 68 -10.84 -29.46 -13.06
N ASN A 69 -9.73 -29.70 -13.76
CA ASN A 69 -8.40 -29.35 -13.27
C ASN A 69 -8.21 -27.83 -13.18
N CYS A 70 -8.71 -27.07 -14.15
CA CYS A 70 -8.73 -25.60 -14.07
C CYS A 70 -9.44 -25.14 -12.79
N THR A 71 -10.66 -25.63 -12.56
CA THR A 71 -11.46 -25.29 -11.36
C THR A 71 -10.71 -25.63 -10.06
N LYS A 72 -10.06 -26.80 -9.99
CA LYS A 72 -9.27 -27.20 -8.82
C LYS A 72 -8.04 -26.33 -8.59
N ILE A 73 -7.37 -25.86 -9.65
CA ILE A 73 -6.21 -24.99 -9.51
C ILE A 73 -6.62 -23.62 -8.97
N VAL A 74 -7.76 -23.09 -9.43
CA VAL A 74 -8.28 -21.79 -8.97
C VAL A 74 -9.10 -21.86 -7.69
N GLU A 75 -9.34 -23.07 -7.18
CA GLU A 75 -10.05 -23.29 -5.92
C GLU A 75 -9.28 -22.62 -4.77
N GLY A 76 -9.95 -21.73 -4.05
CA GLY A 76 -9.36 -20.98 -2.95
C GLY A 76 -8.44 -19.82 -3.36
N LEU A 77 -8.14 -19.61 -4.64
CA LEU A 77 -7.32 -18.46 -5.08
C LEU A 77 -7.96 -17.12 -4.71
N VAL A 78 -9.29 -17.03 -4.78
CA VAL A 78 -10.02 -15.80 -4.42
C VAL A 78 -9.76 -15.46 -2.95
N CYS A 79 -9.90 -16.44 -2.05
CA CYS A 79 -9.61 -16.24 -0.63
C CYS A 79 -8.14 -15.91 -0.38
N GLU A 80 -7.20 -16.60 -1.05
CA GLU A 80 -5.77 -16.28 -0.94
C GLU A 80 -5.48 -14.84 -1.42
N ALA A 81 -6.06 -14.41 -2.54
CA ALA A 81 -5.92 -13.06 -3.05
C ALA A 81 -6.49 -12.01 -2.08
N GLU A 82 -7.67 -12.26 -1.51
CA GLU A 82 -8.28 -11.39 -0.49
C GLU A 82 -7.39 -11.25 0.75
N THR A 83 -6.82 -12.35 1.25
CA THR A 83 -5.91 -12.28 2.40
C THR A 83 -4.66 -11.45 2.10
N LEU A 84 -4.05 -11.63 0.92
CA LEU A 84 -2.89 -10.85 0.50
C LEU A 84 -3.23 -9.36 0.32
N LYS A 85 -4.43 -9.05 -0.18
CA LYS A 85 -4.94 -7.69 -0.30
C LYS A 85 -5.06 -7.03 1.08
N GLU A 86 -5.67 -7.71 2.05
CA GLU A 86 -5.83 -7.21 3.42
C GLU A 86 -4.47 -7.00 4.11
N GLU A 87 -3.54 -7.93 3.96
CA GLU A 87 -2.18 -7.80 4.48
C GLU A 87 -1.43 -6.59 3.89
N ALA A 88 -1.57 -6.37 2.57
CA ALA A 88 -0.97 -5.23 1.89
C ALA A 88 -1.56 -3.90 2.37
N LEU A 89 -2.89 -3.82 2.53
CA LEU A 89 -3.56 -2.64 3.07
C LEU A 89 -3.15 -2.34 4.51
N LYS A 90 -3.09 -3.36 5.37
CA LYS A 90 -2.68 -3.21 6.77
C LYS A 90 -1.22 -2.75 6.89
N SER A 91 -0.32 -3.34 6.11
CA SER A 91 1.09 -2.91 6.05
C SER A 91 1.23 -1.44 5.65
N ARG A 92 0.36 -0.97 4.74
CA ARG A 92 0.31 0.44 4.33
C ARG A 92 -0.16 1.34 5.47
N GLU A 93 -1.21 0.97 6.18
CA GLU A 93 -1.71 1.73 7.33
C GLU A 93 -0.68 1.83 8.47
N GLU A 94 -0.03 0.72 8.80
CA GLU A 94 1.01 0.70 9.85
C GLU A 94 2.18 1.63 9.49
N ARG A 95 2.65 1.60 8.25
CA ARG A 95 3.71 2.52 7.79
C ARG A 95 3.29 3.98 7.84
N LEU A 96 2.03 4.28 7.51
CA LEU A 96 1.49 5.63 7.59
C LEU A 96 1.37 6.10 9.05
N PHE A 97 0.91 5.23 9.96
CA PHE A 97 0.80 5.56 11.37
C PHE A 97 2.17 5.78 12.02
N VAL A 98 3.14 4.92 11.73
CA VAL A 98 4.52 5.08 12.21
C VAL A 98 5.13 6.36 11.67
N SER A 99 4.96 6.67 10.38
CA SER A 99 5.51 7.91 9.82
C SER A 99 4.86 9.15 10.45
N ALA A 100 3.53 9.15 10.63
CA ALA A 100 2.79 10.23 11.28
C ALA A 100 3.23 10.43 12.74
N ALA A 101 3.39 9.33 13.49
CA ALA A 101 3.90 9.36 14.85
C ALA A 101 5.34 9.93 14.90
N CYS A 102 6.24 9.49 14.03
CA CYS A 102 7.61 10.01 13.96
C CYS A 102 7.66 11.51 13.63
N SER A 103 6.81 12.01 12.71
CA SER A 103 6.75 13.44 12.40
C SER A 103 6.22 14.28 13.57
N SER A 104 5.27 13.76 14.35
CA SER A 104 4.70 14.47 15.51
C SER A 104 5.74 14.71 16.62
N VAL A 105 6.67 13.77 16.80
CA VAL A 105 7.74 13.85 17.80
C VAL A 105 8.72 14.97 17.45
N GLY A 106 9.09 15.11 16.17
CA GLY A 106 9.97 16.19 15.71
C GLY A 106 9.39 17.58 15.98
N LEU A 107 8.09 17.78 15.70
CA LEU A 107 7.42 19.05 15.95
C LEU A 107 7.36 19.39 17.45
N SER A 108 7.13 18.37 18.28
CA SER A 108 7.08 18.49 19.73
C SER A 108 8.43 18.92 20.31
N PHE A 109 9.54 18.33 19.83
CA PHE A 109 10.88 18.76 20.22
C PHE A 109 11.16 20.22 19.85
N LEU A 110 10.83 20.65 18.63
CA LEU A 110 11.00 22.05 18.23
C LEU A 110 10.22 23.01 19.13
N PHE A 111 8.98 22.67 19.50
CA PHE A 111 8.18 23.46 20.42
C PHE A 111 8.82 23.55 21.81
N VAL A 112 9.26 22.42 22.36
CA VAL A 112 9.92 22.35 23.68
C VAL A 112 11.22 23.15 23.67
N PHE A 113 12.12 22.92 22.70
CA PHE A 113 13.38 23.66 22.60
C PHE A 113 13.17 25.15 22.35
N SER A 114 12.15 25.54 21.58
CA SER A 114 11.81 26.95 21.37
C SER A 114 11.31 27.62 22.65
N LEU A 115 10.36 27.00 23.37
CA LEU A 115 9.84 27.53 24.64
C LEU A 115 10.92 27.59 25.73
N PHE A 116 11.67 26.51 25.91
CA PHE A 116 12.72 26.41 26.92
C PHE A 116 13.98 27.21 26.55
N GLY A 117 14.29 27.38 25.27
CA GLY A 117 15.39 28.23 24.80
C GLY A 117 15.05 29.71 24.89
N TRP A 118 13.79 30.09 24.62
CA TRP A 118 13.35 31.49 24.63
C TRP A 118 13.37 32.14 26.01
N ARG A 119 12.99 31.39 27.06
CA ARG A 119 12.96 31.93 28.45
C ARG A 119 14.33 32.40 28.97
N PRO A 120 15.40 31.58 28.96
CA PRO A 120 16.71 32.00 29.42
C PRO A 120 17.36 33.01 28.47
N LEU A 121 17.15 32.87 27.16
CA LEU A 121 17.69 33.82 26.17
C LEU A 121 17.10 35.22 26.37
N LYS A 122 15.79 35.34 26.56
CA LYS A 122 15.13 36.61 26.85
C LYS A 122 15.64 37.22 28.15
N ALA A 123 15.78 36.42 29.21
CA ALA A 123 16.32 36.87 30.48
C ALA A 123 17.78 37.39 30.34
N PHE A 124 18.61 36.69 29.56
CA PHE A 124 19.98 37.10 29.29
C PHE A 124 20.07 38.35 28.42
N TYR A 125 19.29 38.43 27.34
CA TYR A 125 19.26 39.59 26.44
C TYR A 125 18.77 40.84 27.14
N VAL A 126 17.66 40.76 27.89
CA VAL A 126 17.13 41.91 28.65
C VAL A 126 18.14 42.37 29.70
N LYS A 127 18.78 41.44 30.43
CA LYS A 127 19.84 41.76 31.39
C LYS A 127 21.07 42.40 30.72
N ARG A 128 21.37 42.03 29.47
CA ARG A 128 22.49 42.57 28.71
C ARG A 128 22.20 43.96 28.14
N VAL A 129 20.98 44.20 27.63
CA VAL A 129 20.54 45.52 27.13
C VAL A 129 20.43 46.52 28.28
N LEU A 130 19.86 46.13 29.43
CA LEU A 130 19.79 47.00 30.61
C LEU A 130 21.15 47.34 31.22
N LYS A 131 22.21 46.57 30.91
CA LYS A 131 23.59 46.88 31.29
C LYS A 131 24.29 47.85 30.33
N MET A 132 23.71 48.13 29.17
CA MET A 132 24.22 49.20 28.30
C MET A 132 23.77 50.53 28.90
N LYS A 133 24.71 51.27 29.47
CA LYS A 133 24.47 52.67 29.87
C LYS A 133 24.10 53.45 28.61
N PRO A 134 23.03 54.29 28.63
CA PRO A 134 22.75 55.16 27.49
C PRO A 134 23.99 56.04 27.27
N GLU A 135 24.50 56.03 26.04
CA GLU A 135 25.55 56.95 25.64
C GLU A 135 24.93 58.35 25.68
N VAL A 136 25.26 59.09 26.74
CA VAL A 136 24.86 60.48 26.87
C VAL A 136 25.70 61.23 25.85
N VAL A 137 25.09 61.54 24.71
CA VAL A 137 25.65 62.49 23.75
C VAL A 137 25.65 63.83 24.49
N GLU A 138 26.79 64.18 25.08
CA GLU A 138 27.07 65.53 25.57
C GLU A 138 27.07 66.45 24.35
N GLU A 139 25.89 67.02 24.09
CA GLU A 139 25.66 68.08 23.12
C GLU A 139 26.46 69.31 23.60
N ASN A 140 27.70 69.40 23.15
CA ASN A 140 28.54 70.58 23.32
C ASN A 140 28.05 71.70 22.41
N GLU A 141 26.90 72.26 22.79
CA GLU A 141 26.36 73.50 22.24
C GLU A 141 27.09 74.70 22.88
N HIS A 142 28.02 75.24 22.10
CA HIS A 142 28.20 76.67 21.88
C HIS A 142 28.28 77.59 23.11
N ARG A 143 29.51 77.92 23.54
CA ARG A 143 29.80 79.22 24.14
C ARG A 143 31.19 79.73 23.77
N ARG A 144 31.26 80.53 22.71
CA ARG A 144 32.28 81.58 22.52
C ARG A 144 31.57 82.94 22.61
N PRO A 145 32.04 83.87 23.44
CA PRO A 145 32.22 85.26 23.03
C PRO A 145 33.53 85.41 22.24
#